data_AF-A0A2E8CZ33-F1
#
_entry.id   AF-A0A2E8CZ33-F1
#
_cell.length_a   1.000
_cell.length_b   1.000
_cell.length_c   1.000
_cell.angle_alpha   90.00
_cell.angle_beta   90.00
_cell.angle_gamma   90.00
#
_symmetry.space_group_name_H-M   'P 1'
#
loop_
_entity.id
_entity.type
_entity.pdbx_description
1 polymer ?
#
loop_
_entity_poly.entity_id
_entity_poly.type
_entity_poly.pdbx_seq_one_letter_code
_entity_poly.pdbx_strand_id
1 'polypeptide(L)' 'MIATATEHEKAQQELRSLEQRLDRLQQSNPVGSKGFTKAGIRKMIARLHEELAVFEGSEEAHQSEPERPALAEK' A
#
# COMPACT_ATOMS: atom_id res chain seq x y z
N MET A 1 8.27 -3.42 -3.79
CA MET A 1 7.55 -2.77 -4.89
C MET A 1 6.52 -3.77 -5.36
N ILE A 2 5.25 -3.37 -5.36
CA ILE A 2 4.10 -4.21 -5.70
C ILE A 2 3.92 -4.16 -7.22
N ALA A 3 3.90 -5.31 -7.89
CA ALA A 3 3.79 -5.40 -9.35
C ALA A 3 2.65 -6.31 -9.81
N THR A 4 2.01 -7.04 -8.89
CA THR A 4 0.95 -8.00 -9.21
C THR A 4 -0.21 -7.89 -8.23
N ALA A 5 -1.41 -8.31 -8.66
CA ALA A 5 -2.58 -8.37 -7.79
C ALA A 5 -2.35 -9.23 -6.53
N THR A 6 -1.63 -10.34 -6.65
CA THR A 6 -1.28 -11.20 -5.51
C THR A 6 -0.37 -10.48 -4.50
N GLU A 7 0.58 -9.67 -4.97
CA GLU A 7 1.44 -8.86 -4.10
C GLU A 7 0.66 -7.71 -3.47
N HIS A 8 -0.29 -7.12 -4.20
CA HIS A 8 -1.20 -6.08 -3.70
C HIS A 8 -2.06 -6.62 -2.54
N GLU A 9 -2.68 -7.78 -2.70
CA GLU A 9 -3.47 -8.43 -1.64
C GLU A 9 -2.61 -8.73 -0.40
N LYS A 10 -1.39 -9.24 -0.60
CA LYS A 10 -0.46 -9.51 0.52
C LYS A 10 -0.04 -8.22 1.23
N ALA A 11 0.26 -7.17 0.47
CA ALA A 11 0.63 -5.87 1.03
C ALA A 11 -0.52 -5.26 1.84
N GLN A 12 -1.76 -5.39 1.37
CA GLN A 12 -2.94 -4.97 2.14
C GLN A 12 -3.12 -5.77 3.44
N GLN A 13 -2.86 -7.09 3.43
CA GLN A 13 -2.90 -7.92 4.63
C GLN A 13 -1.80 -7.52 5.62
N GLU A 14 -0.59 -7.26 5.13
CA GLU A 14 0.54 -6.81 5.93
C GLU A 14 0.26 -5.45 6.57
N LEU A 15 -0.30 -4.51 5.80
CA LEU A 15 -0.69 -3.19 6.27
C LEU A 15 -1.65 -3.29 7.46
N ARG A 16 -2.74 -4.08 7.33
CA ARG A 16 -3.70 -4.30 8.43
C ARG A 16 -3.04 -4.89 9.68
N SER A 17 -2.12 -5.84 9.50
CA SER A 17 -1.37 -6.45 10.62
C SER A 17 -0.48 -5.43 11.34
N LEU A 18 0.22 -4.58 10.59
CA LEU A 18 1.08 -3.53 11.12
C LEU A 18 0.27 -2.46 11.87
N GLU A 19 -0.88 -2.05 11.35
CA GLU A 19 -1.79 -1.11 12.01
C GLU A 19 -2.30 -1.67 13.34
N GLN A 20 -2.78 -2.93 13.37
CA GLN A 20 -3.20 -3.58 14.61
C GLN A 20 -2.06 -3.72 15.61
N ARG A 21 -0.83 -3.95 15.14
CA ARG A 21 0.35 -4.00 16.01
C ARG A 21 0.69 -2.63 16.56
N LEU A 22 0.57 -1.57 15.75
CA LEU A 22 0.78 -0.20 16.18
C LEU A 22 -0.24 0.21 17.24
N ASP A 23 -1.52 -0.09 17.03
CA ASP A 23 -2.59 0.22 17.97
C ASP A 23 -2.35 -0.44 19.34
N ARG A 24 -2.05 -1.75 19.35
CA ARG A 24 -1.66 -2.47 20.57
C ARG A 24 -0.45 -1.86 21.26
N LEU A 25 0.56 -1.43 20.50
CA LEU A 25 1.74 -0.76 21.06
C LEU A 25 1.43 0.63 21.61
N GLN A 26 0.47 1.36 21.01
CA GLN A 26 0.03 2.66 21.51
C GLN A 26 -0.76 2.52 22.82
N GLN A 27 -1.61 1.50 22.92
CA GLN A 27 -2.38 1.20 24.14
C GLN A 27 -1.48 0.77 25.30
N SER A 28 -0.48 -0.07 25.05
CA SER A 28 0.43 -0.62 26.07
C SER A 28 1.53 0.34 26.51
N ASN A 29 1.76 1.43 25.77
CA ASN A 29 2.85 2.36 26.04
C ASN A 29 2.35 3.81 25.99
N PRO A 30 2.16 4.48 27.14
CA PRO A 30 1.73 5.87 27.17
C PRO A 30 2.72 6.80 26.44
N VAL A 31 2.22 7.99 26.11
CA VAL A 31 2.96 9.05 25.42
C VAL A 31 4.25 9.36 26.19
N GLY A 32 5.40 9.26 25.51
CA GLY A 32 6.73 9.48 26.11
C GLY A 32 7.59 8.21 26.26
N SER A 33 7.03 7.01 26.06
CA SER A 33 7.85 5.80 25.97
C SER A 33 8.71 5.84 24.69
N LYS A 34 10.04 5.91 24.87
CA LYS A 34 11.01 5.86 23.78
C LYS A 34 11.10 4.41 23.29
N GLY A 35 10.65 4.14 22.08
CA GLY A 35 10.69 2.81 21.50
C GLY A 35 10.89 2.83 20.00
N PHE A 36 11.94 2.14 19.55
CA PHE A 36 12.26 1.85 18.15
C PHE A 36 11.08 1.21 17.40
N THR A 37 10.17 0.54 18.12
CA THR A 37 9.03 -0.21 17.57
C THR A 37 7.93 0.66 16.98
N LYS A 38 7.48 1.74 17.65
CA LYS A 38 6.40 2.61 17.14
C LYS A 38 6.82 3.36 15.87
N ALA A 39 8.03 3.94 15.89
CA ALA A 39 8.56 4.68 14.75
C ALA A 39 8.86 3.75 13.57
N GLY A 40 9.44 2.58 13.82
CA GLY A 40 9.67 1.57 12.79
C GLY A 40 8.39 1.11 12.12
N ILE A 41 7.34 0.78 12.90
CA ILE A 41 6.05 0.35 12.35
C ILE A 41 5.39 1.46 11.52
N ARG A 42 5.40 2.71 11.99
CA ARG A 42 4.89 3.84 11.19
C ARG A 42 5.63 4.02 9.87
N LYS A 43 6.96 3.83 9.85
CA LYS A 43 7.76 3.88 8.62
C LYS A 43 7.40 2.74 7.65
N MET A 44 7.18 1.53 8.17
CA MET A 44 6.76 0.39 7.36
C MET A 44 5.36 0.60 6.77
N ILE A 45 4.42 1.10 7.57
CA ILE A 45 3.07 1.49 7.12
C ILE A 45 3.14 2.54 6.00
N ALA A 46 3.92 3.61 6.21
CA ALA A 46 4.07 4.67 5.21
C ALA A 46 4.62 4.14 3.88
N ARG A 47 5.63 3.27 3.94
CA ARG A 47 6.19 2.62 2.76
C ARG A 47 5.15 1.76 2.02
N LEU A 48 4.35 0.97 2.76
CA LEU A 48 3.31 0.14 2.14
C LEU A 48 2.23 0.98 1.45
N HIS A 49 1.81 2.09 2.06
CA HIS A 49 0.88 3.02 1.41
C HIS A 49 1.45 3.60 0.11
N GLU A 50 2.73 3.97 0.10
CA GLU A 50 3.39 4.46 -1.11
C GLU A 50 3.43 3.37 -2.20
N GLU A 51 3.84 2.15 -1.85
CA GLU A 51 3.89 1.04 -2.82
C GLU A 51 2.51 0.65 -3.36
N LEU A 52 1.47 0.69 -2.51
CA LEU A 52 0.07 0.43 -2.91
C LEU A 52 -0.45 1.50 -3.87
N ALA A 53 -0.23 2.78 -3.54
CA ALA A 53 -0.66 3.91 -4.37
C ALA A 53 0.01 3.90 -5.75
N VAL A 54 1.28 3.53 -5.82
CA VAL A 54 2.00 3.38 -7.11
C VAL A 54 1.39 2.28 -7.97
N PHE A 55 1.08 1.12 -7.37
CA PHE A 55 0.45 0.02 -8.09
C PHE A 55 -0.95 0.40 -8.59
N GLU A 56 -1.79 0.96 -7.71
CA GLU A 56 -3.16 1.36 -8.03
C GLU A 56 -3.20 2.42 -9.15
N GLY A 57 -2.34 3.45 -9.07
CA GLY A 57 -2.24 4.45 -10.14
C GLY A 57 -1.72 3.88 -11.48
N SER A 58 -0.93 2.81 -11.45
CA SER A 58 -0.47 2.13 -12.67
C SER A 58 -1.59 1.30 -13.30
N GLU A 59 -2.38 0.60 -12.50
CA GLU A 59 -3.55 -0.15 -12.98
C GLU A 59 -4.64 0.77 -13.55
N GLU A 60 -4.87 1.93 -12.93
CA GLU A 60 -5.77 2.96 -13.46
C GLU A 60 -5.32 3.47 -14.84
N ALA A 61 -4.01 3.65 -15.06
CA ALA A 61 -3.46 4.04 -16.36
C ALA A 61 -3.66 2.96 -17.42
N HIS A 62 -3.49 1.68 -17.07
CA HIS A 62 -3.75 0.55 -17.97
C HIS A 62 -5.22 0.40 -18.35
N GLN A 63 -6.16 0.68 -17.43
CA GLN A 63 -7.60 0.64 -17.72
C GLN A 63 -8.09 1.85 -18.52
N SER A 64 -7.38 2.97 -18.45
CA SER A 64 -7.76 4.22 -19.11
C SER A 64 -7.29 4.31 -20.57
N GLU A 65 -6.54 3.35 -21.08
CA GLU A 65 -6.10 3.32 -22.48
C GLU A 65 -7.28 2.88 -23.37
N PRO A 66 -7.94 3.79 -24.11
CA PRO A 66 -9.05 3.41 -24.94
C PRO A 66 -8.51 2.64 -26.15
N GLU A 67 -9.08 1.47 -26.42
CA GLU A 67 -9.00 0.80 -27.72
C GLU A 67 -9.20 1.85 -28.81
N ARG A 68 -8.12 2.24 -29.50
CA ARG A 68 -8.22 3.00 -30.75
C ARG A 68 -8.84 2.03 -31.76
N PRO A 69 -10.08 2.24 -32.24
CA PRO A 69 -10.61 1.37 -33.28
C PRO A 69 -9.75 1.60 -34.52
N ALA A 70 -9.07 0.54 -34.95
CA ALA A 70 -8.31 0.53 -36.19
C ALA A 70 -9.23 0.95 -37.33
N LEU A 71 -8.81 2.00 -38.03
CA LEU A 71 -9.46 2.57 -39.20
C LEU A 71 -9.80 1.45 -40.20
N ALA A 72 -11.09 1.25 -40.44
CA ALA A 72 -11.57 0.54 -41.62
C ALA A 72 -11.39 1.47 -42.82
N GLU A 73 -10.27 1.33 -43.53
CA GLU A 73 -10.13 1.87 -44.88
C GLU A 73 -11.11 1.15 -45.82
N LYS A 74 -11.89 1.96 -46.55
CA LYS A 74 -12.83 1.55 -47.59
C LYS A 74 -12.12 1.36 -48.92
#